data_AF-A0A2V7ED91-F1
#
_entry.id   AF-A0A2V7ED91-F1
#
_cell.length_a   1.000
_cell.length_b   1.000
_cell.length_c   1.000
_cell.angle_alpha   90.00
_cell.angle_beta   90.00
_cell.angle_gamma   90.00
#
_symmetry.space_group_name_H-M   'P 1'
#
loop_
_entity.id
_entity.type
_entity.pdbx_description
1 polymer ?
#
loop_
_entity_poly.entity_id
_entity_poly.type
_entity_poly.pdbx_seq_one_letter_code
_entity_poly.pdbx_strand_id
1 'polypeptide(L)' 'MTYAIIRTGGKQFRAESGKTIRIPSLAGDAGTKVTFDDVILGSDGDKQHVGAPVVKGARVTGEIVKQGLGEKIVVFK' A
#
# COMPACT_ATOMS: atom_id res chain seq x y z
N MET A 1 11.29 -9.63 10.01
CA MET A 1 10.56 -8.35 9.84
C MET A 1 9.33 -8.61 8.99
N THR A 2 8.16 -8.28 9.52
CA THR A 2 6.87 -8.54 8.86
C THR A 2 6.57 -7.46 7.81
N TYR A 3 6.31 -7.88 6.57
CA TYR A 3 5.96 -6.97 5.48
C TYR A 3 4.94 -7.61 4.54
N ALA A 4 4.12 -6.77 3.90
CA ALA A 4 3.17 -7.18 2.88
C ALA A 4 3.40 -6.41 1.59
N ILE A 5 3.19 -7.03 0.44
CA ILE A 5 3.17 -6.36 -0.85
C ILE A 5 1.72 -6.19 -1.26
N ILE A 6 1.27 -4.94 -1.33
CA ILE A 6 -0.08 -4.55 -1.74
C ILE A 6 -0.05 -4.01 -3.16
N ARG A 7 -1.14 -4.20 -3.89
CA ARG A 7 -1.37 -3.56 -5.18
C ARG A 7 -2.38 -2.44 -5.02
N THR A 8 -1.99 -1.23 -5.40
CA THR A 8 -2.89 -0.06 -5.41
C THR A 8 -2.50 0.91 -6.50
N GLY A 9 -3.50 1.54 -7.15
CA GLY A 9 -3.28 2.48 -8.25
C GLY A 9 -2.43 1.92 -9.41
N GLY A 10 -2.56 0.62 -9.70
CA GLY A 10 -1.82 -0.07 -10.76
C GLY A 10 -0.34 -0.36 -10.46
N LYS A 11 0.14 -0.06 -9.25
CA LYS A 11 1.52 -0.32 -8.82
C LYS A 11 1.55 -1.20 -7.57
N GLN A 12 2.70 -1.84 -7.33
CA GLN A 12 2.95 -2.64 -6.15
C GLN A 12 3.75 -1.85 -5.12
N PHE A 13 3.36 -1.93 -3.86
CA PHE A 13 4.01 -1.24 -2.75
C PHE A 13 4.28 -2.20 -1.60
N ARG A 14 5.43 -2.02 -0.97
CA ARG A 14 5.81 -2.76 0.24
C ARG A 14 5.28 -2.02 1.46
N ALA A 15 4.27 -2.58 2.10
CA ALA A 15 3.70 -2.13 3.37
C ALA A 15 4.39 -2.85 4.54
N GLU A 16 4.73 -2.09 5.58
CA GLU A 16 5.29 -2.60 6.83
C GLU A 16 4.56 -1.94 7.98
N SER A 17 4.33 -2.69 9.06
CA SER A 17 3.67 -2.14 10.25
C SER A 17 4.50 -0.98 10.81
N GLY A 18 3.86 0.18 10.99
CA GLY A 18 4.49 1.40 11.50
C GLY A 18 5.25 2.25 10.47
N LYS A 19 5.38 1.82 9.21
CA LYS A 19 5.97 2.67 8.15
C LYS A 19 4.91 3.42 7.37
N THR A 20 5.20 4.69 7.06
CA THR A 20 4.40 5.48 6.13
C THR A 20 4.89 5.25 4.71
N ILE A 21 3.98 4.91 3.80
CA ILE A 21 4.27 4.75 2.37
C ILE A 21 3.51 5.78 1.55
N ARG A 22 4.14 6.32 0.51
CA ARG A 22 3.49 7.24 -0.42
C ARG A 22 2.91 6.44 -1.59
N ILE A 23 1.60 6.49 -1.74
CA ILE A 23 0.84 5.79 -2.77
C ILE A 23 0.04 6.81 -3.63
N PRO A 24 -0.48 6.39 -4.79
CA PRO A 24 -1.38 7.22 -5.59
C PRO A 24 -2.59 7.69 -4.77
N SER A 25 -3.22 8.78 -5.21
CA SER A 25 -4.40 9.34 -4.55
C SER A 25 -5.49 8.30 -4.35
N LEU A 26 -6.01 8.22 -3.13
CA LEU A 26 -7.14 7.38 -2.75
C LEU A 26 -8.31 8.25 -2.32
N ALA A 27 -9.53 7.72 -2.48
CA ALA A 27 -10.73 8.38 -1.95
C ALA A 27 -10.73 8.33 -0.42
N GLY A 28 -10.94 9.48 0.24
CA GLY A 28 -11.00 9.62 1.68
C GLY A 28 -10.19 10.82 2.20
N ASP A 29 -10.44 11.21 3.44
CA ASP A 29 -9.73 12.30 4.12
C ASP A 29 -8.60 11.79 5.02
N ALA A 30 -7.73 12.68 5.49
CA ALA A 30 -6.76 12.34 6.52
C ALA A 30 -7.47 11.81 7.79
N GLY A 31 -7.00 10.69 8.34
CA GLY A 31 -7.64 9.96 9.43
C GLY A 31 -8.59 8.83 8.97
N THR A 32 -8.88 8.73 7.66
CA THR A 32 -9.72 7.66 7.14
C THR A 32 -8.96 6.34 7.15
N LYS A 33 -9.59 5.28 7.66
CA LYS A 33 -9.06 3.91 7.57
C LYS A 33 -9.30 3.36 6.16
N VAL A 34 -8.26 2.81 5.56
CA VAL A 34 -8.31 2.17 4.24
C VAL A 34 -7.90 0.72 4.39
N THR A 35 -8.69 -0.17 3.79
CA THR A 35 -8.40 -1.60 3.73
C THR A 35 -7.98 -1.96 2.32
N PHE A 36 -6.85 -2.63 2.19
CA PHE A 36 -6.35 -3.20 0.94
C PHE A 36 -6.55 -4.71 0.98
N ASP A 37 -7.50 -5.21 0.19
CA ASP A 37 -7.74 -6.64 0.01
C ASP A 37 -6.80 -7.28 -1.03
N ASP A 38 -6.18 -6.45 -1.87
CA ASP A 38 -5.36 -6.87 -3.00
C ASP A 38 -3.89 -7.06 -2.56
N VAL A 39 -3.66 -8.10 -1.75
CA VAL A 39 -2.35 -8.45 -1.19
C VAL A 39 -1.70 -9.55 -2.03
N ILE A 40 -0.52 -9.28 -2.57
CA ILE A 40 0.24 -10.21 -3.42
C ILE A 40 1.12 -11.13 -2.58
N LEU A 41 1.73 -10.59 -1.53
CA LEU A 41 2.66 -11.32 -0.68
C LEU A 41 2.52 -10.85 0.77
N GLY A 42 2.50 -11.79 1.71
CA GLY A 42 2.66 -11.51 3.14
C GLY A 42 3.87 -12.29 3.67
N SER A 43 4.77 -11.62 4.38
CA SER A 43 5.93 -12.24 5.01
C SER A 43 5.92 -11.91 6.49
N ASP A 44 5.98 -12.94 7.35
CA ASP A 44 6.07 -12.77 8.81
C ASP A 44 7.52 -12.82 9.32
N GLY A 45 8.50 -12.84 8.41
CA GLY A 45 9.92 -12.91 8.74
C GLY A 45 10.49 -14.33 8.62
N ASP A 46 9.75 -15.35 9.02
CA ASP A 46 10.14 -16.76 8.89
C ASP A 46 9.44 -17.48 7.73
N LYS A 47 8.19 -17.09 7.43
CA LYS A 47 7.38 -17.68 6.36
C LYS A 47 6.90 -16.60 5.40
N GLN A 48 7.00 -16.89 4.11
CA GLN A 48 6.51 -16.05 3.04
C GLN A 48 5.29 -16.73 2.39
N HIS A 49 4.17 -16.06 2.45
CA HIS A 49 2.94 -16.42 1.77
C HIS A 49 2.87 -15.64 0.45
N VAL A 50 3.22 -16.31 -0.64
CA VAL A 50 3.14 -15.76 -1.99
C VAL A 50 1.82 -16.17 -2.61
N GLY A 51 1.01 -15.18 -3.00
CA GLY A 51 -0.24 -15.41 -3.70
C GLY A 51 -0.03 -15.68 -5.19
N ALA A 52 -0.84 -16.55 -5.76
CA ALA A 52 -0.96 -16.74 -7.21
C ALA A 52 -2.44 -16.59 -7.59
N PRO A 53 -2.97 -15.40 -7.93
CA PRO A 53 -2.32 -14.08 -8.10
C PRO A 53 -2.36 -13.15 -6.87
N VAL A 54 -3.16 -13.50 -5.85
CA VAL A 54 -3.32 -12.77 -4.58
C VAL A 54 -3.41 -13.77 -3.42
N VAL A 55 -3.02 -13.36 -2.22
CA VAL A 55 -3.14 -14.18 -1.01
C VAL A 55 -4.58 -14.11 -0.53
N LYS A 56 -5.36 -15.19 -0.72
CA LYS A 56 -6.76 -15.25 -0.29
C LYS A 56 -6.87 -15.04 1.22
N GLY A 57 -7.67 -14.07 1.64
CA GLY A 57 -7.93 -13.76 3.06
C GLY A 57 -6.92 -12.83 3.71
N ALA A 58 -5.86 -12.41 3.01
CA ALA A 58 -4.95 -11.38 3.50
C ALA A 58 -5.59 -10.00 3.33
N ARG A 59 -5.51 -9.18 4.37
CA ARG A 59 -5.93 -7.77 4.34
C ARG A 59 -4.85 -6.92 4.99
N VAL A 60 -4.58 -5.78 4.39
CA VAL A 60 -3.71 -4.75 4.99
C VAL A 60 -4.58 -3.54 5.29
N THR A 61 -4.70 -3.20 6.56
CA THR A 61 -5.37 -1.97 7.00
C THR A 61 -4.35 -0.88 7.25
N GLY A 62 -4.59 0.31 6.73
CA GLY A 62 -3.80 1.50 6.98
C GLY A 62 -4.68 2.71 7.25
N GLU A 63 -4.06 3.82 7.62
CA GLU A 63 -4.71 5.11 7.82
C GLU A 63 -4.11 6.14 6.88
N ILE A 64 -4.95 7.00 6.32
CA ILE A 64 -4.48 8.12 5.51
C ILE A 64 -3.90 9.18 6.45
N VAL A 65 -2.57 9.26 6.53
CA VAL A 65 -1.91 10.27 7.37
C VAL A 65 -2.03 11.68 6.76
N LYS A 66 -1.85 11.77 5.43
CA LYS A 66 -1.91 13.05 4.71
C LYS A 66 -2.23 12.81 3.23
N GLN A 67 -3.01 13.71 2.64
CA GLN A 67 -3.15 13.83 1.21
C GLN A 67 -2.46 15.10 0.70
N GLY A 68 -1.92 15.05 -0.51
CA GLY A 68 -1.28 16.20 -1.10
C GLY A 68 -0.75 15.92 -2.50
N LEU A 69 -0.54 16.99 -3.25
CA LEU A 69 0.06 16.93 -4.58
C LEU A 69 1.55 16.58 -4.48
N GLY A 70 2.05 15.94 -5.54
CA GLY A 70 3.49 15.79 -5.75
C GLY A 70 4.16 17.14 -6.02
N GLU A 71 5.47 17.14 -6.12
CA GLU A 71 6.19 18.31 -6.60
C GLU A 71 5.72 18.67 -8.02
N LYS A 72 5.52 19.96 -8.25
CA LYS A 72 5.09 20.45 -9.56
C LYS A 72 6.24 20.27 -10.55
N ILE A 73 6.05 19.37 -11.51
CA ILE A 73 6.97 19.22 -12.64
C ILE A 73 6.58 20.25 -13.70
N VAL A 74 7.47 21.21 -13.99
CA VAL A 74 7.27 22.21 -15.04
C VAL A 74 7.93 21.70 -16.33
N VAL A 75 7.14 21.47 -17.36
CA VAL A 75 7.61 21.01 -18.67
C VAL A 75 7.45 22.15 -19.67
N PHE A 76 8.55 22.61 -20.26
CA PHE A 76 8.56 23.50 -21.42
C PHE A 76 8.89 22.69 -22.67
N LYS A 77 8.18 22.96 -23.77
CA LYS A 77 8.39 22.34 -25.08
C LYS A 77 8.88 23.39 -26.07
#